data_AF-B4MST3-F1
#
_entry.id   AF-B4MST3-F1
#
_cell.length_a   1.000
_cell.length_b   1.000
_cell.length_c   1.000
_cell.angle_alpha   90.00
_cell.angle_beta   90.00
_cell.angle_gamma   90.00
#
_symmetry.space_group_name_H-M   'P 1'
#
loop_
_entity.id
_entity.type
_entity.pdbx_description
1 polymer ?
#
loop_
_entity_poly.entity_id
_entity_poly.type
_entity_poly.pdbx_seq_one_letter_code
_entity_poly.pdbx_strand_id
1 'polypeptide(L)'
;MSKLSICLFLVVLVAVAIEASGDRRPCVGRCNIKDLGSTRTVCIRDRRTNTCTKLRSCRLREKNCERRDLGLEPLRESCATRCRNILGGSGSSGQCAPKLRRQTTKSPWSGGKRLRDCAYRRCVDIEKRPGCWRNRDNGCVVLTRCEAQRRNCNRDPQDQWQRASDWRCAGNVQGGGVRQCRRRVIKKD
;
A
#
# COMPACT_ATOMS: atom_id res chain seq x y z
N MET A 1 19.34 -33.30 -56.97
CA MET A 1 19.28 -32.76 -55.60
C MET A 1 20.65 -32.13 -55.34
N SER A 2 20.89 -30.83 -55.27
CA SER A 2 20.50 -30.00 -54.12
C SER A 2 20.79 -28.50 -54.33
N LYS A 3 21.03 -28.00 -55.56
CA LYS A 3 21.26 -26.55 -55.78
C LYS A 3 20.03 -25.71 -55.39
N LEU A 4 18.85 -26.20 -55.73
CA LEU A 4 17.57 -25.61 -55.31
C LEU A 4 17.38 -25.67 -53.79
N SER A 5 17.80 -26.76 -53.13
CA SER A 5 17.70 -26.86 -51.67
C SER A 5 18.61 -25.84 -50.97
N ILE A 6 19.83 -25.65 -51.48
CA ILE A 6 20.78 -24.67 -50.93
C ILE A 6 20.25 -23.24 -51.11
N CYS A 7 19.68 -22.92 -52.28
CA CYS A 7 19.04 -21.62 -52.51
C CYS A 7 17.85 -21.38 -51.56
N LEU A 8 17.01 -22.40 -51.34
CA LEU A 8 15.88 -22.29 -50.41
C LEU A 8 16.37 -22.09 -48.97
N PHE A 9 17.41 -22.79 -48.53
CA PHE A 9 18.01 -22.58 -47.21
C PHE A 9 18.58 -21.15 -47.05
N LEU A 10 19.22 -20.61 -48.09
CA LEU A 10 19.73 -19.25 -48.06
C LEU A 10 18.61 -18.20 -48.01
N VAL A 11 17.52 -18.39 -48.75
CA VAL A 11 16.36 -17.49 -48.71
C VAL A 11 15.69 -17.53 -47.33
N VAL A 12 15.56 -18.71 -46.72
CA VAL A 12 15.03 -18.85 -45.36
C VAL A 12 15.95 -18.17 -44.34
N LEU A 13 17.27 -18.33 -44.44
CA LEU A 13 18.23 -17.65 -43.56
C LEU A 13 18.16 -16.12 -43.69
N VAL A 14 18.02 -15.60 -44.92
CA VAL A 14 17.86 -14.17 -45.17
C VAL A 14 16.52 -13.66 -44.61
N ALA A 15 15.42 -14.40 -44.81
CA ALA A 15 14.11 -14.03 -44.27
C ALA A 15 14.13 -13.97 -42.73
N VAL A 16 14.73 -14.96 -42.07
CA VAL A 16 14.87 -15.00 -40.60
C VAL A 16 15.77 -13.87 -40.08
N ALA A 17 16.83 -13.51 -40.82
CA ALA A 17 17.69 -12.38 -40.45
C ALA A 17 16.96 -11.03 -40.58
N ILE A 18 16.07 -10.88 -41.57
CA ILE A 18 15.29 -9.66 -41.78
C ILE A 18 14.19 -9.53 -40.71
N GLU A 19 13.54 -10.62 -40.30
CA GLU A 19 12.57 -10.62 -39.20
C GLU A 19 13.22 -10.36 -37.83
N ALA A 20 14.49 -10.76 -37.64
CA ALA A 20 15.27 -10.43 -36.45
C ALA A 20 15.66 -8.94 -36.37
N SER A 21 15.59 -8.20 -37.49
CA SER A 21 15.79 -6.75 -37.53
C SER A 21 14.48 -6.03 -37.16
N GLY A 22 13.96 -6.35 -35.98
CA GLY A 22 12.70 -5.81 -35.46
C GLY A 22 12.67 -4.28 -35.49
N ASP A 23 11.73 -3.75 -36.29
CA ASP A 23 11.14 -2.40 -36.29
C ASP A 23 11.88 -1.33 -35.45
N ARG A 24 13.12 -1.00 -35.81
CA ARG A 24 13.90 0.08 -35.20
C ARG A 24 13.42 1.42 -35.73
N ARG A 25 12.23 1.84 -35.29
CA ARG A 25 11.72 3.19 -35.60
C ARG A 25 12.73 4.24 -35.12
N PRO A 26 13.05 5.26 -35.93
CA PRO A 26 13.98 6.31 -35.56
C PRO A 26 13.62 6.93 -34.22
N CYS A 27 14.62 7.13 -33.37
CA CYS A 27 14.43 7.74 -32.07
C CYS A 27 14.10 9.23 -32.21
N VAL A 28 12.81 9.55 -32.07
CA VAL A 28 12.31 10.92 -32.22
C VAL A 28 12.58 11.73 -30.95
N GLY A 29 13.38 12.78 -31.10
CA GLY A 29 13.43 13.93 -30.18
C GLY A 29 14.37 13.79 -28.98
N ARG A 30 15.56 14.39 -29.10
CA ARG A 30 16.35 14.82 -27.93
C ARG A 30 15.58 15.87 -27.13
N CYS A 31 15.90 16.03 -25.85
CA CYS A 31 15.44 17.15 -25.04
C CYS A 31 15.69 18.46 -25.81
N ASN A 32 14.63 19.21 -26.07
CA ASN A 32 14.75 20.52 -26.70
C ASN A 32 14.94 21.62 -25.63
N ILE A 33 15.18 22.85 -26.06
CA ILE A 33 15.36 24.02 -25.15
C ILE A 33 14.13 24.25 -24.25
N LYS A 34 12.91 23.95 -24.75
CA LYS A 34 11.68 24.07 -23.95
C LYS A 34 11.64 23.02 -22.83
N ASP A 35 12.12 21.81 -23.09
CA ASP A 35 12.25 20.74 -22.10
C ASP A 35 13.34 21.06 -21.04
N LEU A 36 14.36 21.84 -21.43
CA LEU A 36 15.39 22.36 -20.53
C LEU A 36 14.87 23.43 -19.55
N GLY A 37 13.73 24.07 -19.85
CA GLY A 37 13.03 24.94 -18.91
C GLY A 37 12.15 24.21 -17.89
N SER A 38 11.81 22.93 -18.14
CA SER A 38 10.94 22.17 -17.25
C SER A 38 11.66 21.66 -16.00
N THR A 39 11.16 22.02 -14.82
CA THR A 39 11.63 21.51 -13.51
C THR A 39 11.00 20.16 -13.16
N ARG A 40 10.06 19.67 -13.97
CA ARG A 40 9.36 18.41 -13.71
C ARG A 40 10.33 17.24 -13.85
N THR A 41 10.52 16.52 -12.75
CA THR A 41 11.30 15.29 -12.71
C THR A 41 10.39 14.08 -12.51
N VAL A 42 10.74 13.00 -13.17
CA VAL A 42 10.17 11.67 -13.02
C VAL A 42 11.14 10.79 -12.25
N CYS A 43 10.59 9.89 -11.44
CA CYS A 43 11.38 8.88 -10.75
C CYS A 43 11.38 7.61 -11.61
N ILE A 44 12.54 7.11 -11.97
CA ILE A 44 12.66 5.84 -12.68
C ILE A 44 13.33 4.81 -11.77
N ARG A 45 12.99 3.53 -11.98
CA ARG A 45 13.58 2.42 -11.23
C ARG A 45 14.17 1.39 -12.19
N ASP A 46 15.45 1.10 -12.03
CA ASP A 46 16.03 -0.11 -12.57
C ASP A 46 15.65 -1.28 -11.65
N ARG A 47 14.94 -2.27 -12.19
CA ARG A 47 14.49 -3.44 -11.43
C ARG A 47 15.63 -4.40 -11.12
N ARG A 48 16.66 -4.47 -11.98
CA ARG A 48 17.78 -5.39 -11.84
C ARG A 48 18.67 -5.00 -10.67
N THR A 49 18.95 -3.71 -10.54
CA THR A 49 19.86 -3.16 -9.51
C THR A 49 19.12 -2.55 -8.32
N ASN A 50 17.79 -2.42 -8.40
CA ASN A 50 16.96 -1.68 -7.45
C ASN A 50 17.41 -0.21 -7.26
N THR A 51 18.09 0.35 -8.26
CA THR A 51 18.52 1.75 -8.28
C THR A 51 17.39 2.63 -8.80
N CYS A 52 17.19 3.76 -8.13
CA CYS A 52 16.26 4.80 -8.55
C CYS A 52 17.05 5.99 -9.11
N THR A 53 16.48 6.69 -10.07
CA THR A 53 17.08 7.91 -10.65
C THR A 53 16.00 8.96 -10.87
N LYS A 54 16.30 10.21 -10.50
CA LYS A 54 15.48 11.35 -10.89
C LYS A 54 15.91 11.78 -12.28
N LEU A 55 14.99 11.83 -13.23
CA LEU A 55 15.26 12.33 -14.59
C LEU A 55 14.21 13.34 -14.98
N ARG A 56 14.51 14.26 -15.89
CA ARG A 56 13.46 14.98 -16.62
C ARG A 56 12.74 14.01 -17.56
N SER A 57 11.46 14.26 -17.83
CA SER A 57 10.67 13.41 -18.72
C SER A 57 11.29 13.26 -20.11
N CYS A 58 11.90 14.33 -20.65
CA CYS A 58 12.60 14.26 -21.93
C CYS A 58 13.82 13.33 -21.89
N ARG A 59 14.60 13.36 -20.79
CA ARG A 59 15.78 12.50 -20.59
C ARG A 59 15.40 11.03 -20.45
N LEU A 60 14.22 10.72 -19.93
CA LEU A 60 13.71 9.35 -19.91
C LEU A 60 13.46 8.82 -21.33
N ARG A 61 12.91 9.66 -22.22
CA ARG A 61 12.70 9.28 -23.63
C ARG A 61 14.02 8.99 -24.33
N GLU A 62 15.01 9.87 -24.19
CA GLU A 62 16.36 9.68 -24.73
C GLU A 62 16.99 8.37 -24.22
N LYS A 63 16.95 8.15 -22.90
CA LYS A 63 17.52 6.95 -22.29
C LYS A 63 16.83 5.67 -22.74
N ASN A 64 15.51 5.70 -22.92
CA ASN A 64 14.77 4.54 -23.45
C ASN A 64 15.06 4.28 -24.92
N CYS A 65 15.42 5.32 -25.66
CA CYS A 65 15.89 5.23 -27.03
C CYS A 65 17.25 4.52 -27.11
N GLU A 66 18.24 4.98 -26.34
CA GLU A 66 19.55 4.31 -26.24
C GLU A 66 19.41 2.84 -25.80
N ARG A 67 18.52 2.57 -24.84
CA ARG A 67 18.24 1.20 -24.38
C ARG A 67 17.65 0.33 -25.48
N ARG A 68 16.76 0.87 -26.32
CA ARG A 68 16.19 0.15 -27.45
C ARG A 68 17.26 -0.24 -28.47
N ASP A 69 18.18 0.67 -28.78
CA ASP A 69 19.29 0.40 -29.71
C ASP A 69 20.19 -0.73 -29.21
N LEU A 70 20.31 -0.86 -27.87
CA LEU A 70 21.02 -1.94 -27.18
C LEU A 70 20.16 -3.19 -26.93
N GLY A 71 18.91 -3.26 -27.42
CA GLY A 71 18.01 -4.39 -27.19
C GLY A 71 17.54 -4.56 -25.74
N LEU A 72 17.68 -3.53 -24.91
CA LEU A 72 17.30 -3.53 -23.50
C LEU A 72 15.86 -3.03 -23.30
N GLU A 73 15.16 -3.62 -22.32
CA GLU A 73 13.81 -3.16 -21.96
C GLU A 73 13.79 -1.68 -21.57
N PRO A 74 12.76 -0.91 -21.98
CA PRO A 74 12.63 0.49 -21.61
C PRO A 74 12.38 0.65 -20.11
N LEU A 75 13.00 1.68 -19.52
CA LEU A 75 12.76 2.10 -18.16
C LEU A 75 11.37 2.74 -18.06
N ARG A 76 10.63 2.37 -17.02
CA ARG A 76 9.32 2.93 -16.71
C ARG A 76 9.42 3.92 -15.56
N GLU A 77 8.54 4.91 -15.60
CA GLU A 77 8.31 5.78 -14.45
C GLU A 77 7.78 4.93 -13.27
N SER A 78 8.31 5.23 -12.10
CA SER A 78 7.95 4.65 -10.81
C SER A 78 7.34 5.76 -9.94
N CYS A 79 6.65 5.38 -8.86
CA CYS A 79 6.12 6.36 -7.91
C CYS A 79 7.22 7.31 -7.44
N ALA A 80 6.97 8.63 -7.47
CA ALA A 80 7.93 9.66 -7.06
C ALA A 80 8.50 9.41 -5.64
N THR A 81 7.69 8.84 -4.74
CA THR A 81 8.09 8.48 -3.37
C THR A 81 9.20 7.43 -3.27
N ARG A 82 9.52 6.72 -4.35
CA ARG A 82 10.66 5.80 -4.43
C ARG A 82 12.00 6.54 -4.58
N CYS A 83 11.99 7.76 -5.08
CA CYS A 83 13.19 8.61 -5.19
C CYS A 83 13.32 9.61 -4.02
N ARG A 84 12.52 9.49 -2.96
CA ARG A 84 12.47 10.49 -1.87
C ARG A 84 13.78 10.66 -1.09
N ASN A 85 14.60 9.62 -1.02
CA ASN A 85 15.90 9.66 -0.32
C ASN A 85 17.04 10.11 -1.23
N ILE A 86 16.79 10.33 -2.53
CA ILE A 86 17.82 10.75 -3.47
C ILE A 86 17.86 12.28 -3.43
N LEU A 87 18.95 12.84 -2.88
CA LEU A 87 19.18 14.28 -2.89
C LEU A 87 19.62 14.73 -4.29
N GLY A 88 19.32 15.98 -4.64
CA GLY A 88 19.66 16.56 -5.94
C GLY A 88 18.54 16.51 -6.99
N GLY A 89 18.87 17.07 -8.16
CA GLY A 89 17.98 17.24 -9.30
C GLY A 89 18.02 16.09 -10.31
N SER A 90 17.65 16.38 -11.55
CA SER A 90 17.74 15.43 -12.67
C SER A 90 19.17 14.91 -12.84
N GLY A 91 19.33 13.60 -12.99
CA GLY A 91 20.61 12.90 -13.05
C GLY A 91 20.98 12.21 -11.73
N SER A 92 20.41 12.66 -10.61
CA SER A 92 20.72 12.09 -9.29
C SER A 92 20.18 10.67 -9.18
N SER A 93 21.03 9.75 -8.72
CA SER A 93 20.71 8.33 -8.57
C SER A 93 21.11 7.79 -7.20
N GLY A 94 20.47 6.70 -6.78
CA GLY A 94 20.76 6.04 -5.52
C GLY A 94 19.83 4.86 -5.27
N GLN A 95 19.97 4.22 -4.11
CA GLN A 95 19.08 3.12 -3.74
C GLN A 95 17.62 3.60 -3.66
N CYS A 96 16.72 2.86 -4.29
CA CYS A 96 15.30 3.19 -4.20
C CYS A 96 14.81 3.13 -2.76
N ALA A 97 14.13 4.19 -2.31
CA ALA A 97 13.49 4.19 -1.01
C ALA A 97 12.50 3.02 -0.91
N PRO A 98 12.40 2.35 0.25
CA PRO A 98 11.45 1.27 0.44
C PRO A 98 10.06 1.74 0.05
N LYS A 99 9.31 0.85 -0.62
CA LYS A 99 7.93 1.12 -1.01
C LYS A 99 7.25 1.53 0.28
N LEU A 100 6.65 2.73 0.30
CA LEU A 100 5.70 3.05 1.35
C LEU A 100 4.63 1.97 1.20
N ARG A 101 4.70 0.93 2.03
CA ARG A 101 3.53 0.12 2.33
C ARG A 101 2.51 1.20 2.70
N ARG A 102 1.42 1.31 1.94
CA ARG A 102 0.19 1.85 2.53
C ARG A 102 0.12 1.11 3.84
N GLN A 103 0.35 1.81 4.95
CA GLN A 103 0.17 1.22 6.25
C GLN A 103 -1.25 0.69 6.18
N THR A 104 -1.38 -0.62 6.05
CA THR A 104 -2.59 -1.34 6.40
C THR A 104 -2.73 -1.05 7.88
N THR A 105 -3.44 0.04 8.12
CA THR A 105 -3.87 0.64 9.37
C THR A 105 -3.70 -0.30 10.58
N LYS A 106 -2.52 -0.27 11.18
CA LYS A 106 -2.32 -0.47 12.62
C LYS A 106 -2.00 0.88 13.28
N SER A 107 -2.57 1.96 12.75
CA SER A 107 -2.68 3.23 13.46
C SER A 107 -4.15 3.36 13.89
N PRO A 108 -4.45 3.46 15.20
CA PRO A 108 -5.82 3.60 15.72
C PRO A 108 -6.52 4.90 15.27
N TRP A 109 -5.80 5.79 14.59
CA TRP A 109 -6.25 7.14 14.22
C TRP A 109 -6.44 7.36 12.72
N SER A 110 -6.19 6.34 11.88
CA SER A 110 -6.34 6.46 10.42
C SER A 110 -7.21 5.36 9.80
N GLY A 111 -8.13 4.78 10.58
CA GLY A 111 -9.20 3.99 9.96
C GLY A 111 -10.06 4.89 9.09
N GLY A 112 -10.27 4.47 7.83
CA GLY A 112 -11.00 5.24 6.82
C GLY A 112 -12.42 5.61 7.24
N LYS A 113 -13.18 6.26 6.35
CA LYS A 113 -14.57 6.70 6.55
C LYS A 113 -15.41 5.76 7.43
N ARG A 114 -15.33 4.44 7.18
CA ARG A 114 -16.00 3.38 7.96
C ARG A 114 -15.69 3.35 9.46
N LEU A 115 -14.45 3.60 9.89
CA LEU A 115 -14.07 3.64 11.31
C LEU A 115 -14.70 4.85 12.00
N ARG A 116 -14.67 6.01 11.34
CA ARG A 116 -15.36 7.21 11.80
C ARG A 116 -16.86 6.98 11.88
N ASP A 117 -17.47 6.41 10.84
CA ASP A 117 -18.90 6.10 10.83
C ASP A 117 -19.28 5.15 11.99
N CYS A 118 -18.43 4.18 12.31
CA CYS A 118 -18.61 3.27 13.46
C CYS A 118 -18.50 4.02 14.81
N ALA A 119 -17.44 4.81 14.99
CA ALA A 119 -17.16 5.51 16.26
C ALA A 119 -18.12 6.69 16.54
N TYR A 120 -18.73 7.27 15.50
CA TYR A 120 -19.67 8.40 15.60
C TYR A 120 -21.12 8.00 15.33
N ARG A 121 -21.43 6.70 15.19
CA ARG A 121 -22.80 6.22 15.04
C ARG A 121 -23.68 6.72 16.20
N ARG A 122 -24.82 7.32 15.88
CA ARG A 122 -25.82 7.73 16.88
C ARG A 122 -26.48 6.50 17.48
N CYS A 123 -26.55 6.47 18.80
CA CYS A 123 -27.28 5.43 19.53
C CYS A 123 -28.78 5.69 19.42
N VAL A 124 -29.54 4.67 19.05
CA VAL A 124 -31.01 4.73 19.08
C VAL A 124 -31.53 4.39 20.48
N ASP A 125 -32.73 4.83 20.83
CA ASP A 125 -33.27 4.72 22.20
C ASP A 125 -33.34 3.28 22.73
N ILE A 126 -33.60 2.31 21.85
CA ILE A 126 -33.68 0.89 22.23
C ILE A 126 -32.33 0.32 22.70
N GLU A 127 -31.22 0.99 22.36
CA GLU A 127 -29.87 0.58 22.73
C GLU A 127 -29.40 1.21 24.06
N LYS A 128 -30.21 2.08 24.69
CA LYS A 128 -29.84 2.84 25.89
C LYS A 128 -29.86 2.04 27.20
N ARG A 129 -30.29 0.77 27.20
CA ARG A 129 -30.25 -0.05 28.42
C ARG A 129 -28.80 -0.40 28.78
N PRO A 130 -28.28 0.08 29.94
CA PRO A 130 -26.94 -0.26 30.39
C PRO A 130 -26.89 -1.75 30.76
N GLY A 131 -25.73 -2.38 30.54
CA GLY A 131 -25.47 -3.74 30.97
C GLY A 131 -23.98 -3.94 31.23
N CYS A 132 -23.64 -5.08 31.79
CA CYS A 132 -22.24 -5.41 32.05
C CYS A 132 -21.51 -5.89 30.78
N TRP A 133 -20.30 -5.37 30.57
CA TRP A 133 -19.41 -5.76 29.47
C TRP A 133 -18.04 -6.10 30.02
N ARG A 134 -17.40 -7.13 29.46
CA ARG A 134 -16.04 -7.57 29.83
C ARG A 134 -15.09 -7.54 28.64
N ASN A 135 -13.81 -7.30 28.89
CA ASN A 135 -12.74 -7.46 27.90
C ASN A 135 -11.94 -8.74 28.14
N ARG A 136 -10.87 -8.97 27.35
CA ARG A 136 -10.03 -10.17 27.45
C ARG A 136 -9.28 -10.26 28.78
N ASP A 137 -8.86 -9.12 29.32
CA ASP A 137 -8.10 -9.01 30.57
C ASP A 137 -8.97 -9.12 31.84
N ASN A 138 -10.22 -9.55 31.71
CA ASN A 138 -11.19 -9.65 32.82
C ASN A 138 -11.47 -8.30 33.50
N GLY A 139 -11.33 -7.20 32.78
CA GLY A 139 -11.91 -5.90 33.11
C GLY A 139 -13.39 -5.88 32.73
N CYS A 140 -14.19 -5.24 33.57
CA CYS A 140 -15.63 -5.10 33.48
C CYS A 140 -16.03 -3.62 33.55
N VAL A 141 -17.05 -3.25 32.78
CA VAL A 141 -17.59 -1.88 32.74
C VAL A 141 -19.09 -1.92 32.44
N VAL A 142 -19.84 -0.95 32.97
CA VAL A 142 -21.25 -0.80 32.67
C VAL A 142 -21.40 0.18 31.51
N LEU A 143 -21.88 -0.33 30.38
CA LEU A 143 -22.07 0.43 29.14
C LEU A 143 -23.40 0.05 28.50
N THR A 144 -23.93 0.97 27.71
CA THR A 144 -24.99 0.64 26.74
C THR A 144 -24.45 -0.23 25.62
N ARG A 145 -25.34 -0.88 24.86
CA ARG A 145 -24.93 -1.66 23.68
C ARG A 145 -24.23 -0.80 22.64
N CYS A 146 -24.75 0.41 22.42
CA CYS A 146 -24.16 1.36 21.49
C CYS A 146 -22.78 1.84 21.96
N GLU A 147 -22.62 2.20 23.23
CA GLU A 147 -21.32 2.60 23.80
C GLU A 147 -20.27 1.49 23.65
N ALA A 148 -20.64 0.24 23.93
CA ALA A 148 -19.75 -0.90 23.76
C ALA A 148 -19.32 -1.09 22.31
N GLN A 149 -20.27 -0.98 21.35
CA GLN A 149 -19.97 -1.06 19.92
C GLN A 149 -19.05 0.06 19.44
N ARG A 150 -19.34 1.32 19.83
CA ARG A 150 -18.49 2.48 19.50
C ARG A 150 -17.07 2.29 20.03
N ARG A 151 -16.91 1.78 21.24
CA ARG A 151 -15.59 1.46 21.81
C ARG A 151 -14.91 0.30 21.08
N ASN A 152 -15.66 -0.70 20.61
CA ASN A 152 -15.11 -1.83 19.85
C ASN A 152 -14.64 -1.46 18.45
N CYS A 153 -15.12 -0.36 17.87
CA CYS A 153 -14.68 0.11 16.55
C CYS A 153 -13.15 0.26 16.47
N ASN A 154 -12.52 0.76 17.54
CA ASN A 154 -11.08 1.03 17.59
C ASN A 154 -10.29 -0.02 18.38
N ARG A 155 -10.94 -1.12 18.84
CA ARG A 155 -10.27 -2.19 19.58
C ARG A 155 -9.84 -3.32 18.66
N ASP A 156 -8.82 -4.05 19.07
CA ASP A 156 -8.44 -5.30 18.44
C ASP A 156 -9.63 -6.28 18.48
N PRO A 157 -9.93 -7.02 17.39
CA PRO A 157 -10.98 -8.03 17.38
C PRO A 157 -10.90 -9.04 18.53
N GLN A 158 -9.70 -9.33 19.03
CA GLN A 158 -9.48 -10.26 20.15
C GLN A 158 -9.68 -9.64 21.54
N ASP A 159 -9.80 -8.32 21.65
CA ASP A 159 -10.03 -7.59 22.91
C ASP A 159 -11.26 -6.68 22.86
N GLN A 160 -12.30 -7.15 22.16
CA GLN A 160 -13.58 -6.46 22.14
C GLN A 160 -14.34 -6.61 23.46
N TRP A 161 -15.10 -5.58 23.83
CA TRP A 161 -16.10 -5.65 24.89
C TRP A 161 -17.17 -6.67 24.50
N GLN A 162 -17.30 -7.71 25.31
CA GLN A 162 -18.30 -8.76 25.17
C GLN A 162 -19.32 -8.65 26.30
N ARG A 163 -20.58 -8.99 26.01
CA ARG A 163 -21.63 -8.96 27.03
C ARG A 163 -21.30 -9.96 28.13
N ALA A 164 -21.42 -9.50 29.37
CA ALA A 164 -21.20 -10.26 30.59
C ALA A 164 -22.48 -10.26 31.41
N SER A 165 -22.62 -11.22 32.33
CA SER A 165 -23.73 -11.21 33.28
C SER A 165 -23.66 -9.98 34.20
N ASP A 166 -24.80 -9.35 34.49
CA ASP A 166 -24.83 -8.07 35.22
C ASP A 166 -24.20 -8.13 36.61
N TRP A 167 -24.30 -9.28 37.29
CA TRP A 167 -23.66 -9.50 38.60
C TRP A 167 -22.13 -9.28 38.59
N ARG A 168 -21.45 -9.49 37.44
CA ARG A 168 -20.00 -9.28 37.31
C ARG A 168 -19.60 -7.81 37.48
N CYS A 169 -20.54 -6.90 37.23
CA CYS A 169 -20.40 -5.46 37.37
C CYS A 169 -21.16 -4.92 38.61
N ALA A 170 -21.58 -5.77 39.56
CA ALA A 170 -22.33 -5.29 40.72
C ALA A 170 -21.56 -4.17 41.47
N GLY A 171 -22.23 -3.05 41.74
CA GLY A 171 -21.62 -1.86 42.34
C GLY A 171 -20.85 -0.94 41.36
N ASN A 172 -20.86 -1.24 40.06
CA ASN A 172 -20.37 -0.33 39.03
C ASN A 172 -21.54 0.53 38.51
N VAL A 173 -21.22 1.76 38.08
CA VAL A 173 -22.18 2.70 37.48
C VAL A 173 -21.90 2.88 36.00
N GLN A 174 -22.94 3.19 35.21
CA GLN A 174 -22.78 3.55 33.80
C GLN A 174 -21.88 4.78 33.66
N GLY A 175 -20.96 4.73 32.69
CA GLY A 175 -19.98 5.81 32.51
C GLY A 175 -18.81 5.78 33.51
N GLY A 176 -18.82 4.85 34.48
CA GLY A 176 -17.67 4.58 35.33
C GLY A 176 -16.48 4.00 34.56
N GLY A 177 -15.31 4.03 35.19
CA GLY A 177 -14.09 3.42 34.65
C GLY A 177 -14.17 1.89 34.57
N VAL A 178 -13.23 1.29 33.85
CA VAL A 178 -13.05 -0.17 33.82
C VAL A 178 -12.55 -0.64 35.19
N ARG A 179 -13.20 -1.65 35.75
CA ARG A 179 -12.82 -2.29 37.03
C ARG A 179 -12.65 -3.78 36.84
N GLN A 180 -11.96 -4.47 37.72
CA GLN A 180 -11.86 -5.93 37.62
C GLN A 180 -13.26 -6.57 37.76
N CYS A 181 -13.59 -7.53 36.88
CA CYS A 181 -14.84 -8.26 36.98
C CYS A 181 -14.92 -9.03 38.30
N ARG A 182 -16.08 -9.00 38.96
CA ARG A 182 -16.33 -9.85 40.12
C ARG A 182 -16.21 -11.32 39.73
N ARG A 183 -15.59 -12.11 40.61
CA ARG A 183 -15.57 -13.57 40.54
C ARG A 183 -16.69 -14.11 41.42
N ARG A 184 -17.35 -15.19 41.01
CA ARG A 184 -18.19 -15.94 41.94
C ARG A 184 -17.25 -16.61 42.93
N VAL A 185 -17.45 -16.34 44.22
CA VAL A 185 -16.85 -17.16 45.26
C VAL A 185 -17.67 -18.45 45.26
N ILE A 186 -17.13 -19.52 44.69
CA ILE A 186 -17.69 -20.85 44.88
C ILE A 186 -17.30 -21.22 46.30
N LYS A 187 -18.25 -21.14 47.24
CA LYS A 187 -18.05 -21.79 48.54
C LYS A 187 -17.97 -23.28 48.26
N LYS A 188 -16.83 -23.88 48.57
CA LYS A 188 -16.69 -25.34 48.64
C LYS A 188 -17.36 -25.72 49.96
N ASP A 189 -18.51 -26.36 49.88
CA ASP A 189 -19.11 -27.06 51.02
C ASP A 189 -18.30 -28.32 51.32
#